data_AF-A0A1X1J518-F1
#
_entry.id   AF-A0A1X1J518-F1
#
_cell.length_a   1.000
_cell.length_b   1.000
_cell.length_c   1.000
_cell.angle_alpha   90.00
_cell.angle_beta   90.00
_cell.angle_gamma   90.00
#
_symmetry.space_group_name_H-M   'P 1'
#
loop_
_entity.id
_entity.type
_entity.pdbx_description
1 polymer ?
#
loop_
_entity_poly.entity_id
_entity_poly.type
_entity_poly.pdbx_seq_one_letter_code
_entity_poly.pdbx_strand_id
1 'polypeptide(L)'
;MVKENTTSAPNQAEKPKTPAQNPAEKSKTPAQNPAEKSKTPAQNPAEKSKTPAQNPAEKSKTPAQNPAEKSKTPAQNPAEKSKTPAQNPAEKSKTPAQNPAEKPKTPAPKPADKPKTPAPKPAPKPAPKPTPKPAPKPEPKPAPKPAPKPAPKPAPKPAPKPAPKPAPKPAPKPAPKPAPKPVPKPAPKPAPKPAPKPALKPAPKPTEKAKETTPKQDKSQSKVQSGWVGNYYLKSDGKRAKNEWVDGGRYYVNSDGKKVKSDWIYDKKHGSYYYLTAEGSSARNKWVGNSYLKSDGKMAKNEWVDGGRYYVDSEGKMVRDKWVDGGRYYVGYDGVRQPKPADGNQYNAALRRAKSYNSWANMSKKALYDQLMFHGFSSSAVQYAIDHLNADYKANALAKAREYRKYSNISKTEIYDRLTSSWIGKFTKEEANYAIQKLNLPSEGSHVRNKWVGAYYYKPDGKMAKNEWVDGGRYYVDSEGKMVRDKWVDGGRYYVGYDGVRQPKPADGNQYNAALRRAKSYNSWANMSKKALYDQLMFHGFSSSAVQYAIDHLNADYKANALAKAREYRKYSNISKTEIYDRLTSSWIGKFTKEEANYAIQHLGDK
;
A
#
# COMPACT_ATOMS: atom_id res chain seq x y z
N MET A 1 -73.80 61.00 24.01
CA MET A 1 -73.21 61.31 25.34
C MET A 1 -72.55 60.05 25.89
N VAL A 2 -71.37 60.22 26.52
CA VAL A 2 -70.86 59.42 27.67
C VAL A 2 -70.94 57.88 27.60
N LYS A 3 -69.80 57.22 27.30
CA LYS A 3 -69.05 56.35 28.25
C LYS A 3 -67.78 55.78 27.60
N GLU A 4 -66.68 55.76 28.36
CA GLU A 4 -65.44 55.06 27.98
C GLU A 4 -65.41 53.65 28.57
N ASN A 5 -64.80 52.70 27.85
CA ASN A 5 -64.16 51.51 28.41
C ASN A 5 -63.30 50.82 27.33
N THR A 6 -62.10 50.31 27.68
CA THR A 6 -61.11 49.87 26.67
C THR A 6 -60.39 48.56 27.01
N THR A 7 -60.57 47.53 26.18
CA THR A 7 -59.57 46.46 25.93
C THR A 7 -59.80 45.83 24.54
N SER A 8 -58.77 45.22 23.93
CA SER A 8 -58.82 44.74 22.52
C SER A 8 -58.14 43.38 22.32
N ALA A 9 -58.55 42.64 21.26
CA ALA A 9 -57.79 41.52 20.66
C ALA A 9 -58.16 41.29 19.16
N PRO A 10 -57.28 40.75 18.28
CA PRO A 10 -57.46 40.63 16.81
C PRO A 10 -57.81 39.18 16.34
N ASN A 11 -58.39 38.85 15.15
CA ASN A 11 -58.19 39.23 13.72
C ASN A 11 -56.90 38.56 13.11
N GLN A 12 -56.81 37.91 11.92
CA GLN A 12 -57.56 37.79 10.62
C GLN A 12 -57.79 36.29 10.25
N ALA A 13 -58.48 35.78 9.19
CA ALA A 13 -58.95 36.21 7.84
C ALA A 13 -57.88 36.29 6.70
N GLU A 14 -58.13 36.13 5.38
CA GLU A 14 -58.98 35.23 4.53
C GLU A 14 -58.54 35.38 3.03
N LYS A 15 -58.92 34.52 2.06
CA LYS A 15 -58.60 34.73 0.59
C LYS A 15 -59.38 33.86 -0.43
N PRO A 16 -59.98 34.43 -1.51
CA PRO A 16 -60.40 33.64 -2.68
C PRO A 16 -60.23 34.26 -4.11
N LYS A 17 -60.15 33.36 -5.11
CA LYS A 17 -60.60 33.45 -6.54
C LYS A 17 -59.79 34.19 -7.65
N THR A 18 -60.21 33.84 -8.87
CA THR A 18 -59.63 33.95 -10.25
C THR A 18 -60.26 35.12 -11.07
N PRO A 19 -59.97 35.41 -12.38
CA PRO A 19 -59.68 34.53 -13.53
C PRO A 19 -58.50 35.00 -14.45
N ALA A 20 -58.53 34.64 -15.74
CA ALA A 20 -57.43 34.77 -16.70
C ALA A 20 -57.88 35.26 -18.09
N GLN A 21 -56.96 35.80 -18.90
CA GLN A 21 -57.02 35.81 -20.37
C GLN A 21 -55.66 36.18 -21.01
N ASN A 22 -55.54 36.01 -22.33
CA ASN A 22 -54.36 36.30 -23.16
C ASN A 22 -54.80 36.59 -24.60
N PRO A 23 -54.28 37.65 -25.24
CA PRO A 23 -53.81 37.49 -26.63
C PRO A 23 -52.49 38.25 -26.91
N ALA A 24 -51.97 38.13 -28.14
CA ALA A 24 -50.69 38.70 -28.59
C ALA A 24 -50.86 39.67 -29.76
N GLU A 25 -49.89 40.57 -29.98
CA GLU A 25 -49.83 41.44 -31.17
C GLU A 25 -48.39 41.77 -31.63
N LYS A 26 -48.23 42.42 -32.79
CA LYS A 26 -46.94 42.71 -33.47
C LYS A 26 -46.89 44.11 -34.12
N SER A 27 -45.81 44.84 -33.89
CA SER A 27 -45.30 45.94 -34.76
C SER A 27 -43.79 46.10 -34.50
N LYS A 28 -42.86 46.07 -35.47
CA LYS A 28 -42.62 46.89 -36.69
C LYS A 28 -41.90 48.23 -36.43
N THR A 29 -40.70 48.34 -37.02
CA THR A 29 -39.71 49.43 -37.00
C THR A 29 -40.11 50.62 -37.92
N PRO A 30 -39.46 51.81 -37.84
CA PRO A 30 -38.25 52.05 -38.66
C PRO A 30 -37.16 53.02 -38.12
N ALA A 31 -35.95 52.86 -38.67
CA ALA A 31 -34.88 53.82 -39.01
C ALA A 31 -34.59 55.09 -38.16
N GLN A 32 -33.29 55.32 -37.86
CA GLN A 32 -32.47 56.32 -38.57
C GLN A 32 -30.95 56.18 -38.25
N ASN A 33 -30.09 56.78 -39.09
CA ASN A 33 -28.63 56.87 -38.93
C ASN A 33 -28.09 58.06 -39.75
N PRO A 34 -27.21 58.90 -39.20
CA PRO A 34 -26.11 59.46 -39.98
C PRO A 34 -24.74 59.35 -39.25
N ALA A 35 -23.65 59.62 -39.97
CA ALA A 35 -22.27 59.41 -39.50
C ALA A 35 -21.34 60.53 -39.96
N GLU A 36 -20.17 60.70 -39.30
CA GLU A 36 -18.90 61.17 -39.89
C GLU A 36 -17.72 60.69 -39.00
N LYS A 37 -16.70 60.00 -39.55
CA LYS A 37 -15.36 60.48 -40.03
C LYS A 37 -14.41 60.94 -38.89
N SER A 38 -13.08 60.70 -38.91
CA SER A 38 -12.14 59.99 -39.82
C SER A 38 -10.83 59.69 -39.02
N LYS A 39 -9.69 59.13 -39.49
CA LYS A 39 -9.03 58.96 -40.81
C LYS A 39 -8.16 57.67 -40.83
N THR A 40 -7.60 57.36 -42.01
CA THR A 40 -6.41 56.48 -42.21
C THR A 40 -5.35 57.28 -43.02
N PRO A 41 -4.05 56.88 -43.08
CA PRO A 41 -3.56 55.89 -44.06
C PRO A 41 -2.35 55.05 -43.56
N ALA A 42 -1.63 54.25 -44.37
CA ALA A 42 -2.01 53.14 -45.26
C ALA A 42 -0.73 52.52 -45.89
N GLN A 43 -0.65 51.18 -46.08
CA GLN A 43 0.00 50.51 -47.24
C GLN A 43 -0.12 48.97 -47.19
N ASN A 44 0.15 48.33 -48.34
CA ASN A 44 -0.01 46.90 -48.72
C ASN A 44 0.93 46.68 -49.97
N PRO A 45 1.04 45.53 -50.72
CA PRO A 45 0.14 44.37 -50.84
C PRO A 45 0.78 42.95 -51.08
N ALA A 46 -0.09 41.98 -51.41
CA ALA A 46 0.13 40.82 -52.33
C ALA A 46 0.92 39.57 -51.81
N GLU A 47 0.67 38.32 -52.25
CA GLU A 47 -0.40 37.76 -53.12
C GLU A 47 -0.74 36.26 -52.84
N LYS A 48 -1.48 35.58 -53.73
CA LYS A 48 -2.04 34.20 -53.54
C LYS A 48 -1.60 33.14 -54.57
N SER A 49 -1.31 31.94 -54.08
CA SER A 49 -1.64 30.58 -54.60
C SER A 49 -1.46 30.17 -56.08
N LYS A 50 -0.89 28.97 -56.31
CA LYS A 50 -1.29 27.99 -57.35
C LYS A 50 -0.69 26.58 -57.11
N THR A 51 -1.37 25.54 -57.60
CA THR A 51 -1.02 24.09 -57.62
C THR A 51 -0.63 23.66 -59.08
N PRO A 52 -0.22 22.40 -59.46
CA PRO A 52 -0.69 21.08 -58.98
C PRO A 52 0.28 19.86 -58.93
N ALA A 53 -0.23 18.78 -58.30
CA ALA A 53 -0.03 17.32 -58.48
C ALA A 53 1.21 16.69 -59.18
N GLN A 54 1.82 15.67 -58.55
CA GLN A 54 1.69 14.24 -58.94
C GLN A 54 2.31 13.24 -57.91
N ASN A 55 2.11 11.93 -58.14
CA ASN A 55 2.51 10.73 -57.37
C ASN A 55 2.72 9.58 -58.42
N PRO A 56 3.35 8.40 -58.20
CA PRO A 56 3.83 7.78 -56.94
C PRO A 56 5.18 6.99 -56.99
N ALA A 57 5.54 6.40 -55.85
CA ALA A 57 6.23 5.12 -55.55
C ALA A 57 7.15 4.37 -56.56
N GLU A 58 8.25 3.79 -56.04
CA GLU A 58 8.59 2.34 -56.15
C GLU A 58 9.73 1.93 -55.15
N LYS A 59 10.18 0.66 -55.16
CA LYS A 59 10.86 -0.03 -54.03
C LYS A 59 12.37 -0.27 -54.21
N SER A 60 13.04 -0.52 -53.05
CA SER A 60 14.17 -1.47 -52.87
C SER A 60 15.54 -1.07 -53.47
N LYS A 61 16.71 -1.59 -53.06
CA LYS A 61 17.06 -2.86 -52.35
C LYS A 61 18.26 -2.67 -51.39
N THR A 62 18.45 -3.61 -50.46
CA THR A 62 19.77 -3.90 -49.85
C THR A 62 20.69 -4.58 -50.88
N PRO A 63 22.01 -4.48 -50.73
CA PRO A 63 22.73 -5.67 -50.26
C PRO A 63 23.75 -5.36 -49.14
N ALA A 64 24.24 -6.40 -48.49
CA ALA A 64 25.26 -6.31 -47.44
C ALA A 64 26.64 -6.74 -47.98
N GLN A 65 27.71 -6.22 -47.38
CA GLN A 65 28.94 -6.98 -47.21
C GLN A 65 29.79 -6.45 -46.05
N ASN A 66 30.47 -7.38 -45.40
CA ASN A 66 31.55 -7.20 -44.43
C ASN A 66 32.61 -8.23 -44.87
N PRO A 67 33.91 -7.91 -44.84
CA PRO A 67 34.67 -8.28 -43.65
C PRO A 67 35.79 -7.30 -43.27
N ALA A 68 36.47 -7.60 -42.17
CA ALA A 68 37.62 -6.85 -41.66
C ALA A 68 38.96 -7.37 -42.22
N GLU A 69 40.01 -6.55 -42.13
CA GLU A 69 41.26 -6.99 -41.48
C GLU A 69 42.12 -5.81 -40.96
N LYS A 70 43.32 -6.13 -40.44
CA LYS A 70 44.19 -5.26 -39.64
C LYS A 70 45.17 -4.47 -40.53
N SER A 71 45.75 -3.36 -40.02
CA SER A 71 47.13 -3.41 -39.48
C SER A 71 47.80 -2.04 -39.20
N LYS A 72 48.74 -2.08 -38.23
CA LYS A 72 50.01 -1.32 -38.11
C LYS A 72 50.05 0.22 -38.12
N THR A 73 50.62 0.75 -37.05
CA THR A 73 51.37 2.02 -36.96
C THR A 73 52.59 2.03 -37.90
N PRO A 74 53.13 3.22 -38.22
CA PRO A 74 54.37 3.64 -37.54
C PRO A 74 54.28 5.07 -36.97
N ALA A 75 55.28 5.48 -36.18
CA ALA A 75 55.32 6.76 -35.48
C ALA A 75 56.56 7.59 -35.85
N GLN A 76 56.50 8.91 -35.71
CA GLN A 76 57.65 9.80 -35.54
C GLN A 76 57.24 11.12 -34.88
N ASN A 77 58.18 11.74 -34.14
CA ASN A 77 58.03 13.00 -33.40
C ASN A 77 59.43 13.52 -33.02
N PRO A 78 59.73 14.84 -33.08
CA PRO A 78 60.60 15.41 -32.04
C PRO A 78 60.40 16.91 -31.68
N ALA A 79 60.82 17.27 -30.44
CA ALA A 79 61.41 18.56 -30.00
C ALA A 79 60.53 19.86 -29.94
N GLU A 80 60.80 20.88 -29.11
CA GLU A 80 61.57 21.02 -27.84
C GLU A 80 61.28 22.39 -27.13
N LYS A 81 61.43 22.47 -25.78
CA LYS A 81 61.83 23.66 -24.94
C LYS A 81 60.91 24.92 -24.95
N SER A 82 60.92 25.89 -23.99
CA SER A 82 61.41 26.11 -22.59
C SER A 82 60.72 27.42 -22.05
N LYS A 83 60.88 28.06 -20.86
CA LYS A 83 61.89 28.09 -19.75
C LYS A 83 61.22 28.21 -18.33
N THR A 84 61.54 29.27 -17.55
CA THR A 84 61.29 29.56 -16.11
C THR A 84 61.61 31.09 -15.86
N PRO A 85 61.69 31.74 -14.65
CA PRO A 85 61.94 31.23 -13.26
C PRO A 85 61.33 31.97 -12.00
N ALA A 86 61.51 31.36 -10.82
CA ALA A 86 61.77 31.96 -9.47
C ALA A 86 60.70 32.81 -8.72
N GLN A 87 60.78 33.10 -7.40
CA GLN A 87 61.81 32.93 -6.34
C GLN A 87 61.22 32.40 -5.00
N ASN A 88 62.05 31.88 -4.07
CA ASN A 88 61.70 31.59 -2.65
C ASN A 88 62.94 31.30 -1.74
N PRO A 89 62.83 31.40 -0.40
CA PRO A 89 63.52 30.55 0.61
C PRO A 89 62.54 30.15 1.77
N ALA A 90 62.84 29.58 2.97
CA ALA A 90 64.03 29.17 3.72
C ALA A 90 63.59 28.10 4.78
N GLU A 91 64.36 27.12 5.28
CA GLU A 91 65.57 26.52 4.71
C GLU A 91 65.90 25.08 5.19
N LYS A 92 66.14 24.82 6.50
CA LYS A 92 66.87 23.61 7.00
C LYS A 92 66.40 23.12 8.38
N SER A 93 66.66 21.87 8.84
CA SER A 93 67.60 20.80 8.42
C SER A 93 67.01 19.38 8.73
N LYS A 94 67.61 18.20 8.46
CA LYS A 94 68.93 17.76 7.93
C LYS A 94 68.80 16.37 7.24
N THR A 95 69.89 15.59 7.16
CA THR A 95 70.03 14.29 6.44
C THR A 95 71.06 13.38 7.15
N PRO A 96 71.26 12.06 6.85
CA PRO A 96 71.68 11.45 5.54
C PRO A 96 70.68 10.39 4.98
N ALA A 97 70.59 10.02 3.68
CA ALA A 97 71.56 9.63 2.62
C ALA A 97 72.00 8.13 2.70
N GLN A 98 72.24 7.33 1.63
CA GLN A 98 72.18 7.56 0.17
C GLN A 98 72.15 6.25 -0.70
N ASN A 99 71.48 6.34 -1.87
CA ASN A 99 71.79 5.81 -3.22
C ASN A 99 71.84 4.31 -3.67
N PRO A 100 71.68 4.04 -5.01
CA PRO A 100 71.62 2.67 -5.61
C PRO A 100 72.59 2.44 -6.82
N ALA A 101 72.28 1.42 -7.66
CA ALA A 101 72.88 1.05 -8.98
C ALA A 101 74.18 0.19 -8.90
N GLU A 102 74.69 -0.50 -9.95
CA GLU A 102 74.45 -0.47 -11.42
C GLU A 102 74.38 -1.89 -12.08
N LYS A 103 74.41 -1.96 -13.42
CA LYS A 103 74.55 -3.16 -14.29
C LYS A 103 75.31 -2.74 -15.56
N PRO A 104 76.25 -3.52 -16.14
CA PRO A 104 76.01 -4.04 -17.52
C PRO A 104 76.82 -5.30 -17.96
N LYS A 105 76.56 -5.73 -19.22
CA LYS A 105 77.38 -6.54 -20.16
C LYS A 105 77.54 -8.07 -19.96
N THR A 106 77.68 -8.73 -21.11
CA THR A 106 77.99 -10.15 -21.39
C THR A 106 79.31 -10.20 -22.18
N PRO A 107 80.09 -11.30 -22.16
CA PRO A 107 79.93 -12.34 -23.20
C PRO A 107 80.20 -13.79 -22.70
N ALA A 108 80.13 -14.77 -23.61
CA ALA A 108 80.54 -16.18 -23.38
C ALA A 108 81.89 -16.48 -24.06
N PRO A 109 82.66 -17.47 -23.55
CA PRO A 109 82.76 -18.76 -24.28
C PRO A 109 82.74 -20.02 -23.38
N LYS A 110 82.85 -21.21 -24.00
CA LYS A 110 82.68 -22.57 -23.41
C LYS A 110 84.01 -23.33 -23.29
N PRO A 111 84.27 -24.00 -22.15
CA PRO A 111 84.27 -25.49 -22.05
C PRO A 111 83.16 -26.03 -21.11
N ALA A 112 83.05 -27.32 -20.73
CA ALA A 112 82.98 -28.61 -21.46
C ALA A 112 82.80 -29.76 -20.42
N ASP A 113 82.04 -30.85 -20.61
CA ASP A 113 80.91 -31.10 -21.54
C ASP A 113 79.95 -32.22 -21.05
N LYS A 114 80.47 -33.39 -20.64
CA LYS A 114 79.70 -34.66 -20.53
C LYS A 114 80.35 -35.71 -19.59
N PRO A 115 79.70 -36.85 -19.25
CA PRO A 115 78.26 -37.18 -19.37
C PRO A 115 77.64 -37.91 -18.15
N LYS A 116 76.30 -37.83 -17.93
CA LYS A 116 75.37 -39.01 -17.91
C LYS A 116 73.89 -38.64 -17.62
N THR A 117 73.05 -39.66 -17.74
CA THR A 117 71.57 -39.70 -17.80
C THR A 117 70.85 -39.53 -16.44
N PRO A 118 69.51 -39.32 -16.41
CA PRO A 118 68.82 -38.71 -15.26
C PRO A 118 68.36 -39.69 -14.16
N ALA A 119 68.26 -39.17 -12.93
CA ALA A 119 67.63 -39.85 -11.79
C ALA A 119 66.21 -39.31 -11.53
N PRO A 120 65.22 -40.17 -11.16
CA PRO A 120 63.82 -39.77 -11.01
C PRO A 120 63.41 -39.26 -9.62
N LYS A 121 62.18 -38.74 -9.56
CA LYS A 121 61.44 -38.20 -8.41
C LYS A 121 61.33 -39.19 -7.22
N PRO A 122 61.34 -38.72 -5.94
CA PRO A 122 61.10 -39.55 -4.76
C PRO A 122 59.77 -40.32 -4.77
N ALA A 123 59.78 -41.53 -4.20
CA ALA A 123 58.69 -42.51 -4.31
C ALA A 123 57.55 -42.34 -3.27
N PRO A 124 56.28 -42.61 -3.64
CA PRO A 124 55.17 -42.76 -2.68
C PRO A 124 55.23 -44.08 -1.90
N LYS A 125 54.62 -44.10 -0.70
CA LYS A 125 54.47 -45.29 0.16
C LYS A 125 53.45 -46.29 -0.46
N PRO A 126 53.59 -47.63 -0.27
CA PRO A 126 52.78 -48.62 -0.98
C PRO A 126 51.26 -48.51 -0.77
N ALA A 127 50.51 -48.72 -1.84
CA ALA A 127 49.05 -48.89 -1.80
C ALA A 127 48.68 -50.35 -1.44
N PRO A 128 47.55 -50.58 -0.73
CA PRO A 128 47.10 -51.94 -0.39
C PRO A 128 46.69 -52.74 -1.63
N LYS A 129 46.99 -54.05 -1.59
CA LYS A 129 46.69 -55.02 -2.66
C LYS A 129 45.16 -55.16 -2.86
N PRO A 130 44.65 -55.24 -4.11
CA PRO A 130 43.23 -55.45 -4.34
C PRO A 130 42.78 -56.81 -3.82
N THR A 131 41.78 -56.81 -2.94
CA THR A 131 41.04 -58.02 -2.55
C THR A 131 40.09 -58.45 -3.67
N PRO A 132 39.80 -59.76 -3.82
CA PRO A 132 38.78 -60.23 -4.76
C PRO A 132 37.43 -59.58 -4.46
N LYS A 133 36.79 -58.99 -5.48
CA LYS A 133 35.46 -58.41 -5.37
C LYS A 133 34.46 -59.54 -5.04
N PRO A 134 33.65 -59.45 -3.98
CA PRO A 134 32.58 -60.41 -3.73
C PRO A 134 31.66 -60.51 -4.95
N ALA A 135 31.24 -61.73 -5.30
CA ALA A 135 30.27 -61.94 -6.36
C ALA A 135 28.99 -61.13 -6.06
N PRO A 136 28.39 -60.44 -7.04
CA PRO A 136 27.20 -59.65 -6.80
C PRO A 136 26.06 -60.55 -6.34
N LYS A 137 25.61 -60.36 -5.09
CA LYS A 137 24.35 -60.94 -4.61
C LYS A 137 23.25 -60.51 -5.58
N PRO A 138 22.40 -61.44 -6.09
CA PRO A 138 21.35 -61.09 -7.04
C PRO A 138 20.50 -59.92 -6.52
N GLU A 139 20.29 -58.91 -7.36
CA GLU A 139 19.42 -57.79 -7.01
C GLU A 139 17.99 -58.31 -6.75
N PRO A 140 17.29 -57.78 -5.73
CA PRO A 140 15.86 -58.01 -5.60
C PRO A 140 15.16 -57.58 -6.89
N LYS A 141 14.64 -58.55 -7.64
CA LYS A 141 13.98 -58.33 -8.94
C LYS A 141 12.96 -57.19 -8.79
N PRO A 142 13.02 -56.13 -9.60
CA PRO A 142 12.17 -54.95 -9.41
C PRO A 142 10.71 -55.36 -9.29
N ALA A 143 10.05 -54.97 -8.19
CA ALA A 143 8.64 -55.21 -8.00
C ALA A 143 7.89 -54.68 -9.25
N PRO A 144 7.02 -55.48 -9.88
CA PRO A 144 6.43 -55.11 -11.16
C PRO A 144 5.71 -53.77 -11.02
N LYS A 145 6.16 -52.79 -11.82
CA LYS A 145 5.61 -51.44 -11.85
C LYS A 145 4.08 -51.53 -11.89
N PRO A 146 3.34 -50.90 -10.95
CA PRO A 146 1.90 -51.00 -10.91
C PRO A 146 1.32 -50.73 -12.29
N ALA A 147 0.52 -51.70 -12.79
CA ALA A 147 -0.02 -51.63 -14.14
C ALA A 147 -0.73 -50.29 -14.33
N PRO A 148 -0.60 -49.62 -15.50
CA PRO A 148 -1.26 -48.35 -15.75
C PRO A 148 -2.75 -48.48 -15.43
N LYS A 149 -3.20 -47.79 -14.38
CA LYS A 149 -4.60 -47.85 -13.94
C LYS A 149 -5.45 -47.54 -15.17
N PRO A 150 -6.40 -48.42 -15.57
CA PRO A 150 -7.09 -48.29 -16.85
C PRO A 150 -7.59 -46.87 -17.03
N ALA A 151 -7.28 -46.27 -18.19
CA ALA A 151 -7.65 -44.90 -18.49
C ALA A 151 -9.14 -44.72 -18.19
N PRO A 152 -9.54 -43.73 -17.37
CA PRO A 152 -10.92 -43.60 -16.94
C PRO A 152 -11.81 -43.54 -18.18
N LYS A 153 -12.68 -44.55 -18.33
CA LYS A 153 -13.52 -44.76 -19.52
C LYS A 153 -14.18 -43.43 -19.87
N PRO A 154 -14.08 -42.94 -21.14
CA PRO A 154 -14.53 -41.61 -21.51
C PRO A 154 -15.91 -41.34 -20.92
N ALA A 155 -16.02 -40.29 -20.09
CA ALA A 155 -17.26 -39.98 -19.40
C ALA A 155 -18.37 -39.89 -20.45
N PRO A 156 -19.50 -40.59 -20.26
CA PRO A 156 -20.54 -40.69 -21.29
C PRO A 156 -20.93 -39.28 -21.72
N LYS A 157 -20.81 -39.03 -23.03
CA LYS A 157 -21.02 -37.71 -23.66
C LYS A 157 -22.30 -37.11 -23.07
N PRO A 158 -22.25 -35.93 -22.42
CA PRO A 158 -23.41 -35.40 -21.71
C PRO A 158 -24.62 -35.41 -22.62
N ALA A 159 -25.69 -36.08 -22.18
CA ALA A 159 -26.92 -36.19 -22.96
C ALA A 159 -27.36 -34.78 -23.37
N PRO A 160 -27.79 -34.58 -24.65
CA PRO A 160 -28.16 -33.26 -25.13
C PRO A 160 -29.20 -32.67 -24.17
N LYS A 161 -28.84 -31.55 -23.54
CA LYS A 161 -29.62 -30.93 -22.47
C LYS A 161 -31.07 -30.77 -22.96
N PRO A 162 -32.09 -31.28 -22.23
CA PRO A 162 -33.47 -31.18 -22.67
C PRO A 162 -33.80 -29.76 -23.10
N ALA A 163 -34.42 -29.62 -24.27
CA ALA A 163 -34.77 -28.32 -24.82
C ALA A 163 -35.51 -27.51 -23.75
N PRO A 164 -35.16 -26.22 -23.54
CA PRO A 164 -35.75 -25.45 -22.46
C PRO A 164 -37.27 -25.43 -22.62
N LYS A 165 -37.97 -26.08 -21.67
CA LYS A 165 -39.43 -26.17 -21.68
C LYS A 165 -39.99 -24.74 -21.81
N PRO A 166 -40.94 -24.49 -22.75
CA PRO A 166 -41.45 -23.14 -22.99
C PRO A 166 -41.81 -22.45 -21.68
N ALA A 167 -41.34 -21.21 -21.51
CA ALA A 167 -41.52 -20.48 -20.26
C ALA A 167 -43.01 -20.46 -19.89
N PRO A 168 -43.39 -20.80 -18.65
CA PRO A 168 -44.79 -20.78 -18.25
C PRO A 168 -45.34 -19.36 -18.48
N LYS A 169 -46.43 -19.28 -19.26
CA LYS A 169 -47.08 -18.03 -19.65
C LYS A 169 -47.29 -17.18 -18.39
N PRO A 170 -46.83 -15.91 -18.35
CA PRO A 170 -46.78 -15.14 -17.11
C PRO A 170 -48.15 -15.10 -16.45
N ALA A 171 -48.20 -15.52 -15.19
CA ALA A 171 -49.45 -15.59 -14.43
C ALA A 171 -50.13 -14.21 -14.42
N PRO A 172 -51.47 -14.14 -14.55
CA PRO A 172 -52.19 -12.88 -14.54
C PRO A 172 -51.86 -12.11 -13.26
N LYS A 173 -51.51 -10.84 -13.45
CA LYS A 173 -51.06 -9.93 -12.39
C LYS A 173 -52.04 -9.97 -11.22
N PRO A 174 -51.61 -10.26 -9.98
CA PRO A 174 -52.49 -10.29 -8.82
C PRO A 174 -53.31 -9.00 -8.73
N ALA A 175 -54.63 -9.13 -8.58
CA ALA A 175 -55.52 -7.99 -8.46
C ALA A 175 -55.08 -7.09 -7.28
N PRO A 176 -55.14 -5.75 -7.42
CA PRO A 176 -54.73 -4.86 -6.35
C PRO A 176 -55.58 -5.13 -5.10
N LYS A 177 -54.91 -5.55 -4.03
CA LYS A 177 -55.56 -5.85 -2.74
C LYS A 177 -56.33 -4.60 -2.27
N PRO A 178 -57.60 -4.72 -1.82
CA PRO A 178 -58.39 -3.57 -1.40
C PRO A 178 -57.64 -2.71 -0.39
N ALA A 179 -57.70 -1.39 -0.56
CA ALA A 179 -57.05 -0.45 0.36
C ALA A 179 -57.60 -0.66 1.78
N PRO A 180 -56.75 -0.74 2.82
CA PRO A 180 -57.23 -0.82 4.19
C PRO A 180 -58.05 0.43 4.51
N LYS A 181 -59.25 0.24 5.08
CA LYS A 181 -60.10 1.36 5.53
C LYS A 181 -59.29 2.28 6.46
N PRO A 182 -59.44 3.61 6.36
CA PRO A 182 -58.73 4.53 7.25
C PRO A 182 -59.12 4.25 8.71
N VAL A 183 -58.12 3.95 9.54
CA VAL A 183 -58.31 3.77 10.98
C VAL A 183 -58.75 5.10 11.60
N PRO A 184 -59.77 5.13 12.48
CA PRO A 184 -60.18 6.34 13.16
C PRO A 184 -59.00 7.04 13.85
N LYS A 185 -58.85 8.34 13.57
CA LYS A 185 -57.80 9.18 14.13
C LYS A 185 -57.91 9.22 15.66
N PRO A 186 -56.89 8.82 16.44
CA PRO A 186 -56.93 8.94 17.89
C PRO A 186 -57.21 10.39 18.31
N ALA A 187 -58.14 10.58 19.24
CA ALA A 187 -58.48 11.90 19.76
C ALA A 187 -57.24 12.57 20.40
N PRO A 188 -57.03 13.88 20.20
CA PRO A 188 -55.89 14.57 20.81
C PRO A 188 -56.01 14.53 22.34
N LYS A 189 -55.01 13.94 22.99
CA LYS A 189 -54.93 13.89 24.46
C LYS A 189 -54.82 15.33 25.01
N PRO A 190 -55.55 15.69 26.09
CA PRO A 190 -55.50 17.04 26.65
C PRO A 190 -54.08 17.52 26.94
N ALA A 191 -53.79 18.78 26.61
CA ALA A 191 -52.49 19.37 26.83
C ALA A 191 -52.16 19.47 28.33
N PRO A 192 -50.93 19.12 28.76
CA PRO A 192 -50.53 19.33 30.15
C PRO A 192 -50.49 20.82 30.48
N LYS A 193 -51.17 21.21 31.55
CA LYS A 193 -51.25 22.58 32.05
C LYS A 193 -49.84 23.11 32.37
N PRO A 194 -49.48 24.38 32.01
CA PRO A 194 -48.16 24.92 32.31
C PRO A 194 -47.83 24.88 33.79
N ALA A 195 -46.67 24.31 34.14
CA ALA A 195 -46.16 24.33 35.51
C ALA A 195 -45.59 25.72 35.87
N PRO A 196 -45.71 26.19 37.13
CA PRO A 196 -45.20 27.50 37.52
C PRO A 196 -43.69 27.67 37.33
N LYS A 197 -43.29 28.88 36.94
CA LYS A 197 -41.91 29.30 36.74
C LYS A 197 -41.18 29.37 38.10
N PRO A 198 -40.08 28.60 38.32
CA PRO A 198 -39.31 28.72 39.56
C PRO A 198 -38.70 30.12 39.69
N ALA A 199 -38.94 30.78 40.82
CA ALA A 199 -38.34 32.07 41.14
C ALA A 199 -36.88 31.88 41.58
N LEU A 200 -36.00 32.77 41.16
CA LEU A 200 -34.61 32.82 41.63
C LEU A 200 -34.57 33.36 43.06
N LYS A 201 -33.79 32.73 43.94
CA LYS A 201 -33.28 33.31 45.20
C LYS A 201 -31.76 33.11 45.29
N PRO A 202 -31.04 33.98 46.01
CA PRO A 202 -29.60 34.19 45.80
C PRO A 202 -28.71 33.10 46.39
N ALA A 203 -27.46 33.06 45.90
CA ALA A 203 -26.45 32.10 46.30
C ALA A 203 -25.85 32.39 47.70
N PRO A 204 -25.47 31.35 48.47
CA PRO A 204 -24.68 31.53 49.69
C PRO A 204 -23.19 31.78 49.36
N LYS A 205 -22.56 32.64 50.16
CA LYS A 205 -21.11 32.92 50.14
C LYS A 205 -20.35 31.77 50.84
N PRO A 206 -19.16 31.35 50.37
CA PRO A 206 -18.40 30.28 51.01
C PRO A 206 -17.69 30.74 52.29
N THR A 207 -17.65 29.86 53.29
CA THR A 207 -16.81 29.95 54.51
C THR A 207 -16.22 28.57 54.85
N GLU A 208 -15.18 28.56 55.68
CA GLU A 208 -14.18 27.49 55.77
C GLU A 208 -14.61 26.20 56.54
N LYS A 209 -14.26 25.04 55.95
CA LYS A 209 -13.38 24.01 56.54
C LYS A 209 -13.61 23.56 58.00
N ALA A 210 -14.13 22.34 58.17
CA ALA A 210 -13.92 21.55 59.38
C ALA A 210 -13.79 20.04 59.10
N LYS A 211 -13.05 19.39 60.00
CA LYS A 211 -12.58 17.99 60.09
C LYS A 211 -13.37 16.86 59.39
N GLU A 212 -12.57 16.01 58.77
CA GLU A 212 -12.74 14.55 58.66
C GLU A 212 -13.10 13.90 60.02
N THR A 213 -14.24 13.19 60.10
CA THR A 213 -14.56 12.27 61.20
C THR A 213 -15.33 11.06 60.69
N THR A 214 -14.81 9.86 60.92
CA THR A 214 -15.44 8.59 60.51
C THR A 214 -16.64 8.25 61.38
N PRO A 215 -17.86 8.08 60.83
CA PRO A 215 -18.99 7.57 61.61
C PRO A 215 -18.84 6.06 61.83
N LYS A 216 -18.88 5.62 63.09
CA LYS A 216 -19.04 4.20 63.42
C LYS A 216 -20.45 3.73 63.04
N GLN A 217 -20.56 2.42 62.80
CA GLN A 217 -21.78 1.72 62.45
C GLN A 217 -22.82 1.79 63.59
N ASP A 218 -24.02 2.28 63.27
CA ASP A 218 -25.23 2.06 64.07
C ASP A 218 -26.25 1.24 63.26
N LYS A 219 -27.04 0.40 63.93
CA LYS A 219 -28.02 -0.52 63.35
C LYS A 219 -29.44 -0.05 63.63
N SER A 220 -29.92 0.90 62.83
CA SER A 220 -31.36 1.19 62.68
C SER A 220 -31.76 1.23 61.20
N GLN A 221 -32.99 0.79 60.91
CA GLN A 221 -33.48 0.55 59.54
C GLN A 221 -33.78 1.85 58.79
N SER A 222 -32.74 2.57 58.35
CA SER A 222 -32.89 3.66 57.40
C SER A 222 -33.29 3.12 56.02
N LYS A 223 -34.30 3.75 55.42
CA LYS A 223 -34.84 3.39 54.10
C LYS A 223 -33.87 3.84 53.00
N VAL A 224 -32.87 3.00 52.70
CA VAL A 224 -31.71 3.33 51.85
C VAL A 224 -32.12 3.95 50.52
N GLN A 225 -31.88 5.25 50.39
CA GLN A 225 -32.04 5.98 49.13
C GLN A 225 -30.91 5.57 48.17
N SER A 226 -31.26 5.31 46.91
CA SER A 226 -30.25 4.95 45.89
C SER A 226 -29.35 6.13 45.54
N GLY A 227 -28.04 5.94 45.45
CA GLY A 227 -27.10 7.02 45.23
C GLY A 227 -25.67 6.59 44.92
N TRP A 228 -24.79 7.57 44.72
CA TRP A 228 -23.36 7.35 44.44
C TRP A 228 -22.55 7.19 45.72
N VAL A 229 -21.75 6.12 45.79
CA VAL A 229 -20.72 5.91 46.82
C VAL A 229 -19.38 5.79 46.09
N GLY A 230 -18.65 6.91 46.02
CA GLY A 230 -17.48 7.05 45.16
C GLY A 230 -17.81 6.79 43.70
N ASN A 231 -17.08 5.88 43.06
CA ASN A 231 -17.31 5.49 41.65
C ASN A 231 -18.41 4.42 41.46
N TYR A 232 -19.08 3.97 42.51
CA TYR A 232 -20.12 2.93 42.45
C TYR A 232 -21.51 3.51 42.72
N TYR A 233 -22.55 2.97 42.09
CA TYR A 233 -23.94 3.32 42.39
C TYR A 233 -24.60 2.22 43.22
N LEU A 234 -25.21 2.57 44.34
CA LEU A 234 -26.02 1.67 45.17
C LEU A 234 -27.50 1.87 44.83
N LYS A 235 -28.20 0.76 44.61
CA LYS A 235 -29.65 0.72 44.39
C LYS A 235 -30.37 0.69 45.74
N SER A 236 -31.70 0.90 45.73
CA SER A 236 -32.53 0.96 46.95
C SER A 236 -32.64 -0.37 47.72
N ASP A 237 -32.16 -1.47 47.14
CA ASP A 237 -31.99 -2.77 47.80
C ASP A 237 -30.58 -2.94 48.41
N GLY A 238 -29.80 -1.86 48.50
CA GLY A 238 -28.41 -1.83 48.98
C GLY A 238 -27.38 -2.42 48.01
N LYS A 239 -27.79 -3.06 46.91
CA LYS A 239 -26.87 -3.73 45.99
C LYS A 239 -26.22 -2.73 45.03
N ARG A 240 -24.95 -2.98 44.67
CA ARG A 240 -24.26 -2.21 43.62
C ARG A 240 -24.87 -2.50 42.26
N ALA A 241 -25.11 -1.45 41.48
CA ALA A 241 -25.53 -1.56 40.09
C ALA A 241 -24.40 -2.10 39.20
N LYS A 242 -24.73 -2.84 38.13
CA LYS A 242 -23.76 -3.45 37.18
C LYS A 242 -24.34 -3.56 35.77
N ASN A 243 -23.54 -3.24 34.75
CA ASN A 243 -23.92 -3.28 33.33
C ASN A 243 -25.25 -2.59 33.00
N GLU A 244 -25.57 -1.50 33.72
CA GLU A 244 -26.88 -0.85 33.66
C GLU A 244 -26.77 0.68 33.73
N TRP A 245 -27.80 1.34 33.20
CA TRP A 245 -28.03 2.76 33.35
C TRP A 245 -28.56 3.07 34.76
N VAL A 246 -28.00 4.09 35.38
CA VAL A 246 -28.36 4.54 36.74
C VAL A 246 -28.68 6.02 36.75
N ASP A 247 -29.20 6.53 37.88
CA ASP A 247 -29.32 7.97 38.15
C ASP A 247 -30.08 8.72 37.02
N GLY A 248 -31.34 8.32 36.80
CA GLY A 248 -32.20 8.87 35.73
C GLY A 248 -31.76 8.54 34.30
N GLY A 249 -30.91 7.51 34.12
CA GLY A 249 -30.31 7.19 32.82
C GLY A 249 -29.25 8.21 32.39
N ARG A 250 -28.65 8.95 33.35
CA ARG A 250 -27.61 9.94 33.09
C ARG A 250 -26.20 9.34 33.09
N TYR A 251 -26.00 8.18 33.70
CA TYR A 251 -24.70 7.52 33.85
C TYR A 251 -24.82 6.02 33.61
N TYR A 252 -23.75 5.40 33.11
CA TYR A 252 -23.65 3.95 32.93
C TYR A 252 -22.57 3.36 33.85
N VAL A 253 -22.83 2.16 34.40
CA VAL A 253 -21.85 1.41 35.20
C VAL A 253 -21.46 0.08 34.54
N ASN A 254 -20.17 -0.25 34.58
CA ASN A 254 -19.60 -1.44 33.93
C ASN A 254 -19.91 -2.76 34.67
N SER A 255 -19.25 -3.85 34.27
CA SER A 255 -19.29 -5.19 34.90
C SER A 255 -18.92 -5.21 36.38
N ASP A 256 -18.05 -4.30 36.79
CA ASP A 256 -17.55 -4.16 38.16
C ASP A 256 -18.50 -3.29 39.00
N GLY A 257 -19.40 -2.56 38.35
CA GLY A 257 -20.26 -1.53 38.92
C GLY A 257 -19.61 -0.14 39.01
N LYS A 258 -18.46 0.07 38.34
CA LYS A 258 -17.78 1.36 38.27
C LYS A 258 -18.42 2.26 37.21
N LYS A 259 -18.57 3.55 37.51
CA LYS A 259 -18.97 4.61 36.56
C LYS A 259 -18.02 4.65 35.36
N VAL A 260 -18.57 4.49 34.16
CA VAL A 260 -17.81 4.65 32.89
C VAL A 260 -17.57 6.13 32.62
N LYS A 261 -16.40 6.47 32.07
CA LYS A 261 -15.95 7.85 31.78
C LYS A 261 -15.13 7.91 30.51
N SER A 262 -15.29 8.99 29.74
CA SER A 262 -14.58 9.29 28.48
C SER A 262 -14.66 8.21 27.40
N ASP A 263 -15.66 7.33 27.45
CA ASP A 263 -15.69 6.07 26.69
C ASP A 263 -17.06 5.78 26.05
N TRP A 264 -17.05 4.94 25.01
CA TRP A 264 -18.21 4.51 24.25
C TRP A 264 -18.77 3.20 24.81
N ILE A 265 -20.07 3.15 25.10
CA ILE A 265 -20.77 1.91 25.43
C ILE A 265 -21.79 1.56 24.35
N TYR A 266 -22.03 0.26 24.16
CA TYR A 266 -23.11 -0.25 23.32
C TYR A 266 -24.20 -0.87 24.19
N ASP A 267 -25.37 -0.23 24.24
CA ASP A 267 -26.50 -0.76 25.00
C ASP A 267 -27.31 -1.75 24.15
N LYS A 268 -27.14 -3.04 24.46
CA LYS A 268 -27.87 -4.14 23.82
C LYS A 268 -29.39 -4.03 23.98
N LYS A 269 -29.92 -3.37 25.01
CA LYS A 269 -31.36 -3.15 25.22
C LYS A 269 -31.94 -2.07 24.28
N HIS A 270 -31.09 -1.19 23.77
CA HIS A 270 -31.48 -0.05 22.94
C HIS A 270 -30.88 -0.08 21.52
N GLY A 271 -30.09 -1.10 21.20
CA GLY A 271 -29.52 -1.34 19.87
C GLY A 271 -28.58 -0.23 19.39
N SER A 272 -28.00 0.55 20.31
CA SER A 272 -27.31 1.79 19.96
C SER A 272 -26.10 2.08 20.85
N TYR A 273 -25.21 2.90 20.31
CA TYR A 273 -24.03 3.42 20.99
C TYR A 273 -24.36 4.70 21.76
N TYR A 274 -23.71 4.87 22.89
CA TYR A 274 -23.77 6.06 23.74
C TYR A 274 -22.34 6.42 24.15
N TYR A 275 -22.08 7.70 24.40
CA TYR A 275 -20.79 8.16 24.92
C TYR A 275 -20.94 8.73 26.33
N LEU A 276 -20.03 8.38 27.23
CA LEU A 276 -19.94 8.96 28.58
C LEU A 276 -18.79 9.97 28.60
N THR A 277 -19.05 11.19 29.10
CA THR A 277 -18.05 12.26 29.24
C THR A 277 -16.97 11.93 30.29
N ALA A 278 -15.99 12.82 30.49
CA ALA A 278 -15.00 12.71 31.58
C ALA A 278 -15.62 12.75 32.99
N GLU A 279 -16.81 13.36 33.14
CA GLU A 279 -17.62 13.30 34.36
C GLU A 279 -18.31 11.94 34.54
N GLY A 280 -18.48 11.20 33.44
CA GLY A 280 -19.26 9.97 33.31
C GLY A 280 -20.71 10.21 32.91
N SER A 281 -21.10 11.46 32.68
CA SER A 281 -22.44 11.84 32.23
C SER A 281 -22.66 11.46 30.76
N SER A 282 -23.87 11.02 30.41
CA SER A 282 -24.26 10.67 29.03
C SER A 282 -24.22 11.92 28.14
N ALA A 283 -23.40 11.90 27.09
CA ALA A 283 -23.34 12.96 26.10
C ALA A 283 -24.65 13.01 25.28
N ARG A 284 -25.22 14.21 25.16
CA ARG A 284 -26.51 14.46 24.49
C ARG A 284 -26.44 15.77 23.71
N ASN A 285 -27.13 15.83 22.57
CA ASN A 285 -27.17 16.98 21.65
C ASN A 285 -25.78 17.54 21.28
N LYS A 286 -24.78 16.67 21.06
CA LYS A 286 -23.41 17.11 20.75
C LYS A 286 -22.62 16.10 19.92
N TRP A 287 -21.60 16.62 19.24
CA TRP A 287 -20.55 15.83 18.61
C TRP A 287 -19.57 15.24 19.63
N VAL A 288 -19.10 14.03 19.34
CA VAL A 288 -17.97 13.35 19.96
C VAL A 288 -17.16 12.74 18.82
N GLY A 289 -16.00 13.33 18.52
CA GLY A 289 -15.27 13.01 17.29
C GLY A 289 -16.12 13.27 16.04
N ASN A 290 -16.22 12.29 15.14
CA ASN A 290 -17.04 12.37 13.92
C ASN A 290 -18.49 11.89 14.10
N SER A 291 -18.96 11.65 15.33
CA SER A 291 -20.28 11.05 15.60
C SER A 291 -21.13 11.94 16.51
N TYR A 292 -22.44 12.02 16.24
CA TYR A 292 -23.37 12.89 16.97
C TYR A 292 -24.26 12.09 17.92
N LEU A 293 -24.38 12.55 19.17
CA LEU A 293 -25.28 11.98 20.18
C LEU A 293 -26.55 12.83 20.26
N LYS A 294 -27.71 12.19 20.16
CA LYS A 294 -29.03 12.84 20.12
C LYS A 294 -29.52 13.23 21.52
N SER A 295 -30.74 13.77 21.61
CA SER A 295 -31.34 14.25 22.87
C SER A 295 -31.58 13.14 23.89
N ASP A 296 -31.79 11.90 23.43
CA ASP A 296 -31.89 10.69 24.25
C ASP A 296 -30.53 10.02 24.53
N GLY A 297 -29.43 10.60 24.04
CA GLY A 297 -28.06 10.10 24.20
C GLY A 297 -27.64 9.04 23.19
N LYS A 298 -28.54 8.56 22.32
CA LYS A 298 -28.19 7.58 21.28
C LYS A 298 -27.33 8.23 20.20
N MET A 299 -26.35 7.49 19.69
CA MET A 299 -25.62 7.86 18.48
C MET A 299 -26.56 7.87 17.27
N ALA A 300 -26.50 8.94 16.50
CA ALA A 300 -27.28 9.12 15.28
C ALA A 300 -26.75 8.24 14.13
N LYS A 301 -27.65 7.78 13.23
CA LYS A 301 -27.32 6.94 12.05
C LYS A 301 -28.29 7.19 10.90
N ASN A 302 -27.78 7.30 9.67
CA ASN A 302 -28.55 7.56 8.44
C ASN A 302 -29.54 8.73 8.55
N GLU A 303 -29.15 9.80 9.24
CA GLU A 303 -30.06 10.91 9.56
C GLU A 303 -29.37 12.27 9.55
N TRP A 304 -30.18 13.32 9.39
CA TRP A 304 -29.78 14.70 9.54
C TRP A 304 -29.71 15.08 11.03
N VAL A 305 -28.60 15.69 11.45
CA VAL A 305 -28.31 16.05 12.84
C VAL A 305 -28.00 17.54 12.97
N ASP A 306 -27.88 18.03 14.22
CA ASP A 306 -27.34 19.36 14.55
C ASP A 306 -28.02 20.50 13.75
N GLY A 307 -29.32 20.67 14.00
CA GLY A 307 -30.17 21.63 13.28
C GLY A 307 -30.51 21.24 11.83
N GLY A 308 -30.16 20.03 11.40
CA GLY A 308 -30.26 19.61 9.99
C GLY A 308 -29.13 20.14 9.12
N ARG A 309 -28.01 20.55 9.75
CA ARG A 309 -26.82 21.10 9.08
C ARG A 309 -25.87 20.01 8.60
N TYR A 310 -25.87 18.82 9.21
CA TYR A 310 -24.92 17.74 8.90
C TYR A 310 -25.65 16.41 8.77
N TYR A 311 -25.11 15.49 7.95
CA TYR A 311 -25.66 14.14 7.76
C TYR A 311 -24.68 13.09 8.27
N VAL A 312 -25.20 12.07 8.99
CA VAL A 312 -24.41 10.92 9.43
C VAL A 312 -24.80 9.62 8.71
N ASP A 313 -23.81 8.79 8.40
CA ASP A 313 -23.98 7.52 7.69
C ASP A 313 -24.53 6.37 8.56
N SER A 314 -24.50 5.15 8.02
CA SER A 314 -24.95 3.92 8.69
C SER A 314 -24.04 3.46 9.82
N GLU A 315 -22.76 3.87 9.82
CA GLU A 315 -21.85 3.66 10.95
C GLU A 315 -22.13 4.66 12.06
N GLY A 316 -22.60 5.86 11.70
CA GLY A 316 -22.88 7.00 12.58
C GLY A 316 -21.82 8.10 12.47
N LYS A 317 -21.09 8.16 11.34
CA LYS A 317 -20.00 9.11 11.07
C LYS A 317 -20.47 10.23 10.16
N MET A 318 -19.96 11.44 10.38
CA MET A 318 -20.28 12.62 9.58
C MET A 318 -19.76 12.51 8.14
N VAL A 319 -20.69 12.56 7.19
CA VAL A 319 -20.40 12.51 5.76
C VAL A 319 -19.88 13.87 5.27
N ARG A 320 -18.96 13.85 4.30
CA ARG A 320 -18.30 15.01 3.68
C ARG A 320 -18.12 14.78 2.18
N ASP A 321 -18.13 15.85 1.37
CA ASP A 321 -17.91 15.88 -0.09
C ASP A 321 -18.76 14.87 -0.90
N LYS A 322 -20.02 14.68 -0.52
CA LYS A 322 -20.91 13.68 -1.13
C LYS A 322 -22.36 14.13 -1.22
N TRP A 323 -23.07 13.54 -2.16
CA TRP A 323 -24.53 13.55 -2.13
C TRP A 323 -25.02 12.58 -1.04
N VAL A 324 -26.12 12.92 -0.37
CA VAL A 324 -26.71 12.16 0.74
C VAL A 324 -28.23 12.06 0.57
N ASP A 325 -28.86 11.27 1.44
CA ASP A 325 -30.33 11.22 1.57
C ASP A 325 -31.04 10.93 0.22
N GLY A 326 -30.60 9.85 -0.44
CA GLY A 326 -31.11 9.43 -1.75
C GLY A 326 -30.69 10.32 -2.93
N GLY A 327 -29.62 11.11 -2.78
CA GLY A 327 -29.18 12.08 -3.80
C GLY A 327 -29.97 13.39 -3.78
N ARG A 328 -30.72 13.67 -2.71
CA ARG A 328 -31.56 14.88 -2.59
C ARG A 328 -30.76 16.12 -2.20
N TYR A 329 -29.66 15.95 -1.46
CA TYR A 329 -28.85 17.05 -0.93
C TYR A 329 -27.36 16.74 -1.05
N TYR A 330 -26.54 17.79 -1.01
CA TYR A 330 -25.08 17.70 -0.99
C TYR A 330 -24.54 18.16 0.37
N VAL A 331 -23.54 17.48 0.89
CA VAL A 331 -22.73 17.95 2.03
C VAL A 331 -21.33 18.29 1.55
N GLY A 332 -20.83 19.46 1.97
CA GLY A 332 -19.54 20.01 1.57
C GLY A 332 -18.37 19.26 2.19
N TYR A 333 -17.15 19.73 1.93
CA TYR A 333 -15.93 19.17 2.53
C TYR A 333 -15.91 19.32 4.08
N ASP A 334 -16.54 20.38 4.58
CA ASP A 334 -16.85 20.63 5.99
C ASP A 334 -17.89 19.68 6.59
N GLY A 335 -18.66 18.98 5.74
CA GLY A 335 -19.82 18.16 6.10
C GLY A 335 -21.12 18.94 6.21
N VAL A 336 -21.10 20.26 6.01
CA VAL A 336 -22.27 21.13 6.08
C VAL A 336 -23.14 20.94 4.84
N ARG A 337 -24.45 20.86 5.05
CA ARG A 337 -25.49 20.83 4.03
C ARG A 337 -25.39 22.08 3.17
N GLN A 338 -24.95 21.91 1.94
CA GLN A 338 -24.82 23.00 0.99
C GLN A 338 -26.18 23.34 0.37
N PRO A 339 -26.38 24.58 -0.10
CA PRO A 339 -27.41 24.85 -1.10
C PRO A 339 -27.19 23.97 -2.34
N LYS A 340 -28.20 23.89 -3.22
CA LYS A 340 -28.14 23.11 -4.46
C LYS A 340 -26.85 23.48 -5.23
N PRO A 341 -25.92 22.54 -5.51
CA PRO A 341 -24.62 22.88 -6.10
C PRO A 341 -24.74 23.63 -7.43
N ALA A 342 -23.73 24.46 -7.76
CA ALA A 342 -23.67 25.24 -9.00
C ALA A 342 -23.77 24.38 -10.28
N ASP A 343 -23.46 23.09 -10.18
CA ASP A 343 -23.68 22.05 -11.19
C ASP A 343 -25.16 21.86 -11.60
N GLY A 344 -26.09 22.44 -10.84
CA GLY A 344 -27.53 22.30 -11.02
C GLY A 344 -28.07 21.08 -10.29
N ASN A 345 -28.62 20.11 -11.03
CA ASN A 345 -29.21 18.91 -10.44
C ASN A 345 -28.17 17.76 -10.34
N GLN A 346 -28.52 16.70 -9.59
CA GLN A 346 -27.65 15.53 -9.43
C GLN A 346 -27.32 14.81 -10.75
N TYR A 347 -28.15 14.95 -11.78
CA TYR A 347 -27.96 14.34 -13.10
C TYR A 347 -26.79 15.00 -13.86
N ASN A 348 -26.75 16.34 -13.91
CA ASN A 348 -25.65 17.11 -14.49
C ASN A 348 -24.34 16.92 -13.72
N ALA A 349 -24.42 16.92 -12.38
CA ALA A 349 -23.27 16.67 -11.51
C ALA A 349 -22.69 15.26 -11.70
N ALA A 350 -23.55 14.24 -11.78
CA ALA A 350 -23.14 12.87 -12.10
C ALA A 350 -22.51 12.78 -13.49
N LEU A 351 -23.09 13.42 -14.52
CA LEU A 351 -22.57 13.41 -15.89
C LEU A 351 -21.20 14.08 -16.01
N ARG A 352 -20.97 15.21 -15.32
CA ARG A 352 -19.64 15.87 -15.30
C ARG A 352 -18.60 15.00 -14.58
N ARG A 353 -18.96 14.39 -13.45
CA ARG A 353 -18.10 13.45 -12.72
C ARG A 353 -17.81 12.21 -13.58
N ALA A 354 -18.79 11.72 -14.34
CA ALA A 354 -18.65 10.61 -15.27
C ALA A 354 -17.69 10.91 -16.42
N LYS A 355 -17.83 12.08 -17.06
CA LYS A 355 -16.90 12.57 -18.09
C LYS A 355 -15.46 12.61 -17.60
N SER A 356 -15.24 13.11 -16.38
CA SER A 356 -13.91 13.11 -15.73
C SER A 356 -13.37 11.68 -15.53
N TYR A 357 -14.10 10.78 -14.87
CA TYR A 357 -13.63 9.41 -14.66
C TYR A 357 -13.38 8.66 -15.98
N ASN A 358 -14.18 8.92 -17.02
CA ASN A 358 -13.94 8.33 -18.33
C ASN A 358 -12.61 8.81 -18.92
N SER A 359 -12.33 10.12 -18.90
CA SER A 359 -11.16 10.69 -19.56
C SER A 359 -9.83 10.37 -18.86
N TRP A 360 -9.78 10.28 -17.53
CA TRP A 360 -8.51 10.01 -16.82
C TRP A 360 -8.32 8.54 -16.41
N ALA A 361 -9.39 7.83 -16.02
CA ALA A 361 -9.27 6.49 -15.46
C ALA A 361 -9.54 5.36 -16.48
N ASN A 362 -10.16 5.67 -17.64
CA ASN A 362 -10.59 4.69 -18.64
C ASN A 362 -11.44 3.57 -18.02
N MET A 363 -12.50 3.91 -17.28
CA MET A 363 -13.33 2.95 -16.54
C MET A 363 -14.26 2.14 -17.45
N SER A 364 -14.60 0.92 -17.02
CA SER A 364 -15.74 0.16 -17.57
C SER A 364 -17.08 0.77 -17.14
N LYS A 365 -18.16 0.44 -17.86
CA LYS A 365 -19.53 0.90 -17.53
C LYS A 365 -19.91 0.55 -16.07
N LYS A 366 -19.49 -0.62 -15.57
CA LYS A 366 -19.77 -1.03 -14.18
C LYS A 366 -18.86 -0.35 -13.16
N ALA A 367 -17.56 -0.20 -13.42
CA ALA A 367 -16.68 0.53 -12.51
C ALA A 367 -17.14 1.98 -12.33
N LEU A 368 -17.58 2.61 -13.42
CA LEU A 368 -18.15 3.95 -13.43
C LEU A 368 -19.45 4.05 -12.61
N TYR A 369 -20.37 3.10 -12.78
CA TYR A 369 -21.61 3.01 -11.98
C TYR A 369 -21.28 2.91 -10.48
N ASP A 370 -20.44 1.95 -10.09
CA ASP A 370 -20.07 1.71 -8.70
C ASP A 370 -19.41 2.95 -8.07
N GLN A 371 -18.55 3.65 -8.83
CA GLN A 371 -17.83 4.84 -8.35
C GLN A 371 -18.77 6.05 -8.15
N LEU A 372 -19.76 6.25 -9.03
CA LEU A 372 -20.72 7.34 -8.89
C LEU A 372 -21.71 7.06 -7.73
N MET A 373 -22.16 5.81 -7.58
CA MET A 373 -22.93 5.39 -6.40
C MET A 373 -22.16 5.63 -5.09
N PHE A 374 -20.84 5.38 -5.06
CA PHE A 374 -19.99 5.67 -3.90
C PHE A 374 -19.93 7.17 -3.54
N HIS A 375 -20.08 8.08 -4.51
CA HIS A 375 -20.20 9.53 -4.27
C HIS A 375 -21.64 9.98 -3.90
N GLY A 376 -22.57 9.03 -3.76
CA GLY A 376 -23.92 9.25 -3.25
C GLY A 376 -24.93 9.74 -4.28
N PHE A 377 -24.58 9.75 -5.57
CA PHE A 377 -25.53 10.00 -6.65
C PHE A 377 -26.63 8.92 -6.65
N SER A 378 -27.90 9.30 -6.88
CA SER A 378 -28.98 8.30 -6.97
C SER A 378 -28.82 7.43 -8.22
N SER A 379 -29.32 6.19 -8.18
CA SER A 379 -29.22 5.24 -9.30
C SER A 379 -29.75 5.80 -10.62
N SER A 380 -30.77 6.66 -10.60
CA SER A 380 -31.29 7.32 -11.81
C SER A 380 -30.37 8.42 -12.33
N ALA A 381 -29.70 9.18 -11.45
CA ALA A 381 -28.68 10.15 -11.84
C ALA A 381 -27.41 9.46 -12.39
N VAL A 382 -27.01 8.32 -11.80
CA VAL A 382 -25.91 7.48 -12.30
C VAL A 382 -26.24 6.88 -13.66
N GLN A 383 -27.45 6.32 -13.83
CA GLN A 383 -27.90 5.74 -15.09
C GLN A 383 -27.95 6.81 -16.20
N TYR A 384 -28.58 7.95 -15.94
CA TYR A 384 -28.58 9.10 -16.85
C TYR A 384 -27.16 9.53 -17.24
N ALA A 385 -26.27 9.67 -16.27
CA ALA A 385 -24.89 10.08 -16.51
C ALA A 385 -24.13 9.08 -17.40
N ILE A 386 -24.39 7.79 -17.26
CA ILE A 386 -23.80 6.73 -18.06
C ILE A 386 -24.36 6.72 -19.49
N ASP A 387 -25.66 6.93 -19.66
CA ASP A 387 -26.32 6.92 -20.97
C ASP A 387 -26.04 8.20 -21.78
N HIS A 388 -25.81 9.33 -21.12
CA HIS A 388 -25.45 10.62 -21.76
C HIS A 388 -23.94 10.87 -21.87
N LEU A 389 -23.10 9.90 -21.45
CA LEU A 389 -21.65 10.00 -21.54
C LEU A 389 -21.12 9.70 -22.95
N ASN A 390 -21.81 8.85 -23.73
CA ASN A 390 -21.39 8.37 -25.05
C ASN A 390 -19.96 7.78 -25.09
N ALA A 391 -19.53 7.09 -24.02
CA ALA A 391 -18.22 6.47 -23.94
C ALA A 391 -18.11 5.17 -24.76
N ASP A 392 -17.01 5.04 -25.51
CA ASP A 392 -16.59 3.74 -26.06
C ASP A 392 -15.85 2.93 -24.97
N TYR A 393 -16.59 2.07 -24.29
CA TYR A 393 -16.04 1.19 -23.26
C TYR A 393 -15.05 0.13 -23.82
N LYS A 394 -15.06 -0.16 -25.12
CA LYS A 394 -14.05 -1.02 -25.78
C LYS A 394 -12.73 -0.26 -26.00
N ALA A 395 -12.80 1.02 -26.35
CA ALA A 395 -11.63 1.90 -26.36
C ALA A 395 -11.06 2.09 -24.94
N ASN A 396 -11.90 2.27 -23.92
CA ASN A 396 -11.48 2.31 -22.52
C ASN A 396 -10.76 1.02 -22.11
N ALA A 397 -11.30 -0.16 -22.47
CA ALA A 397 -10.67 -1.45 -22.19
C ALA A 397 -9.28 -1.55 -22.84
N LEU A 398 -9.15 -1.14 -24.10
CA LEU A 398 -7.88 -1.09 -24.82
C LEU A 398 -6.88 -0.11 -24.18
N ALA A 399 -7.33 1.06 -23.73
CA ALA A 399 -6.51 2.03 -23.01
C ALA A 399 -6.02 1.47 -21.67
N LYS A 400 -6.90 0.85 -20.88
CA LYS A 400 -6.54 0.22 -19.60
C LYS A 400 -5.58 -0.97 -19.79
N ALA A 401 -5.76 -1.74 -20.86
CA ALA A 401 -4.87 -2.83 -21.22
C ALA A 401 -3.46 -2.35 -21.62
N ARG A 402 -3.36 -1.19 -22.30
CA ARG A 402 -2.08 -0.50 -22.57
C ARG A 402 -1.44 0.04 -21.28
N GLU A 403 -2.24 0.60 -20.37
CA GLU A 403 -1.79 1.09 -19.06
C GLU A 403 -1.18 -0.03 -18.21
N TYR A 404 -1.84 -1.19 -18.10
CA TYR A 404 -1.28 -2.34 -17.38
C TYR A 404 0.06 -2.81 -17.98
N ARG A 405 0.22 -2.78 -19.30
CA ARG A 405 1.49 -3.09 -19.99
C ARG A 405 2.59 -2.05 -19.78
N LYS A 406 2.27 -0.80 -19.44
CA LYS A 406 3.27 0.27 -19.21
C LYS A 406 4.14 -0.01 -17.98
N TYR A 407 3.58 -0.68 -16.96
CA TYR A 407 4.23 -0.91 -15.68
C TYR A 407 4.61 -2.38 -15.41
N SER A 408 4.16 -3.33 -16.23
CA SER A 408 4.44 -4.76 -16.04
C SER A 408 4.42 -5.55 -17.36
N ASN A 409 5.30 -6.55 -17.50
CA ASN A 409 5.35 -7.43 -18.67
C ASN A 409 4.41 -8.63 -18.51
N ILE A 410 3.12 -8.39 -18.69
CA ILE A 410 2.00 -9.30 -18.39
C ILE A 410 1.46 -10.04 -19.63
N SER A 411 0.85 -11.21 -19.43
CA SER A 411 0.31 -12.06 -20.52
C SER A 411 -1.05 -11.56 -21.05
N LYS A 412 -1.52 -12.15 -22.17
CA LYS A 412 -2.90 -11.94 -22.65
C LYS A 412 -3.92 -12.36 -21.59
N THR A 413 -3.79 -13.57 -21.05
CA THR A 413 -4.57 -14.09 -19.90
C THR A 413 -4.62 -13.09 -18.76
N GLU A 414 -3.47 -12.63 -18.28
CA GLU A 414 -3.38 -11.75 -17.12
C GLU A 414 -3.99 -10.36 -17.38
N ILE A 415 -3.85 -9.82 -18.59
CA ILE A 415 -4.57 -8.60 -19.02
C ILE A 415 -6.08 -8.85 -18.99
N TYR A 416 -6.55 -9.95 -19.59
CA TYR A 416 -7.97 -10.30 -19.63
C TYR A 416 -8.56 -10.50 -18.22
N ASP A 417 -7.84 -11.18 -17.33
CA ASP A 417 -8.24 -11.39 -15.94
C ASP A 417 -8.27 -10.06 -15.15
N ARG A 418 -7.28 -9.16 -15.35
CA ARG A 418 -7.26 -7.83 -14.74
C ARG A 418 -8.35 -6.89 -15.28
N LEU A 419 -8.75 -7.04 -16.54
CA LEU A 419 -9.85 -6.30 -17.16
C LEU A 419 -11.22 -6.81 -16.67
N THR A 420 -11.43 -8.13 -16.68
CA THR A 420 -12.71 -8.75 -16.28
C THR A 420 -12.88 -8.91 -14.76
N SER A 421 -11.81 -8.72 -13.98
CA SER A 421 -11.83 -8.74 -12.51
C SER A 421 -12.99 -7.93 -11.92
N SER A 422 -13.77 -8.58 -11.06
CA SER A 422 -14.88 -7.98 -10.31
C SER A 422 -14.46 -6.88 -9.34
N TRP A 423 -13.18 -6.78 -9.02
CA TRP A 423 -12.61 -5.73 -8.16
C TRP A 423 -11.93 -4.61 -8.94
N ILE A 424 -11.19 -4.94 -10.01
CA ILE A 424 -10.29 -4.00 -10.70
C ILE A 424 -10.97 -3.41 -11.95
N GLY A 425 -10.86 -4.05 -13.11
CA GLY A 425 -11.35 -3.48 -14.37
C GLY A 425 -12.87 -3.48 -14.53
N LYS A 426 -13.55 -4.54 -14.08
CA LYS A 426 -15.01 -4.75 -14.20
C LYS A 426 -15.57 -4.63 -15.64
N PHE A 427 -14.73 -4.80 -16.65
CA PHE A 427 -15.11 -4.83 -18.07
C PHE A 427 -15.86 -6.12 -18.40
N THR A 428 -16.68 -6.09 -19.47
CA THR A 428 -17.26 -7.33 -20.00
C THR A 428 -16.21 -8.20 -20.68
N LYS A 429 -16.53 -9.47 -20.93
CA LYS A 429 -15.62 -10.39 -21.63
C LYS A 429 -15.37 -9.94 -23.06
N GLU A 430 -16.37 -9.33 -23.69
CA GLU A 430 -16.34 -8.82 -25.07
C GLU A 430 -15.47 -7.56 -25.18
N GLU A 431 -15.55 -6.66 -24.19
CA GLU A 431 -14.67 -5.49 -24.05
C GLU A 431 -13.22 -5.92 -23.81
N ALA A 432 -12.99 -6.88 -22.92
CA ALA A 432 -11.66 -7.43 -22.65
C ALA A 432 -11.07 -8.16 -23.86
N ASN A 433 -11.84 -9.02 -24.53
CA ASN A 433 -11.40 -9.72 -25.75
C ASN A 433 -11.06 -8.75 -26.89
N TYR A 434 -11.86 -7.70 -27.08
CA TYR A 434 -11.55 -6.62 -28.03
C TYR A 434 -10.21 -5.95 -27.70
N ALA A 435 -9.96 -5.62 -26.42
CA ALA A 435 -8.70 -5.03 -25.98
C ALA A 435 -7.50 -5.96 -26.24
N ILE A 436 -7.62 -7.26 -25.95
CA ILE A 436 -6.59 -8.28 -26.23
C ILE A 436 -6.30 -8.38 -27.73
N GLN A 437 -7.33 -8.37 -28.58
CA GLN A 437 -7.18 -8.42 -30.03
C GLN A 437 -6.52 -7.15 -30.58
N LYS A 438 -6.98 -5.97 -30.17
CA LYS A 438 -6.47 -4.67 -30.66
C LYS A 438 -5.13 -4.24 -30.05
N LEU A 439 -4.66 -4.92 -29.00
CA LEU A 439 -3.28 -4.81 -28.52
C LEU A 439 -2.23 -5.44 -29.45
N ASN A 440 -2.65 -6.24 -30.44
CA ASN A 440 -1.79 -7.02 -31.33
C ASN A 440 -0.68 -7.79 -30.59
N LEU A 441 -1.02 -8.38 -29.45
CA LEU A 441 -0.13 -9.27 -28.71
C LEU A 441 0.05 -10.59 -29.48
N PRO A 442 1.25 -11.21 -29.46
CA PRO A 442 1.48 -12.50 -30.09
C PRO A 442 0.67 -13.62 -29.39
N SER A 443 0.67 -14.83 -29.94
CA SER A 443 -0.05 -15.97 -29.32
C SER A 443 0.43 -16.24 -27.89
N GLU A 444 -0.46 -16.78 -27.05
CA GLU A 444 -0.03 -17.34 -25.77
C GLU A 444 0.91 -18.53 -26.06
N GLY A 445 2.00 -18.65 -25.28
CA GLY A 445 3.15 -19.48 -25.65
C GLY A 445 4.24 -18.76 -26.45
N SER A 446 3.98 -17.57 -27.02
CA SER A 446 5.01 -16.66 -27.55
C SER A 446 5.70 -15.88 -26.41
N HIS A 447 6.24 -16.62 -25.44
CA HIS A 447 6.98 -16.06 -24.32
C HIS A 447 8.36 -15.55 -24.77
N VAL A 448 8.95 -14.67 -23.95
CA VAL A 448 10.23 -14.01 -24.21
C VAL A 448 11.38 -15.02 -24.05
N ARG A 449 11.61 -15.84 -25.09
CA ARG A 449 12.64 -16.89 -25.08
C ARG A 449 14.03 -16.29 -24.93
N ASN A 450 14.82 -16.83 -24.00
CA ASN A 450 16.20 -16.42 -23.72
C ASN A 450 16.35 -14.93 -23.41
N LYS A 451 15.46 -14.38 -22.55
CA LYS A 451 15.52 -12.96 -22.18
C LYS A 451 15.23 -12.71 -20.70
N TRP A 452 15.89 -11.68 -20.18
CA TRP A 452 15.59 -11.05 -18.90
C TRP A 452 14.29 -10.25 -18.95
N VAL A 453 13.47 -10.40 -17.92
CA VAL A 453 12.26 -9.62 -17.64
C VAL A 453 12.43 -9.05 -16.22
N GLY A 454 12.89 -7.79 -16.15
CA GLY A 454 13.37 -7.22 -14.89
C GLY A 454 14.55 -8.01 -14.34
N ALA A 455 14.43 -8.51 -13.11
CA ALA A 455 15.45 -9.34 -12.47
C ALA A 455 15.29 -10.85 -12.72
N TYR A 456 14.35 -11.31 -13.56
CA TYR A 456 14.04 -12.73 -13.76
C TYR A 456 14.40 -13.19 -15.18
N TYR A 457 14.89 -14.41 -15.35
CA TYR A 457 15.23 -14.98 -16.67
C TYR A 457 14.23 -16.06 -17.10
N TYR A 458 13.82 -16.03 -18.38
CA TYR A 458 12.88 -17.00 -18.95
C TYR A 458 13.54 -17.85 -20.04
N LYS A 459 13.39 -19.18 -19.91
CA LYS A 459 14.03 -20.21 -20.73
C LYS A 459 13.25 -20.45 -22.05
N PRO A 460 13.78 -21.22 -23.03
CA PRO A 460 13.12 -21.43 -24.31
C PRO A 460 11.72 -22.04 -24.24
N ASP A 461 11.45 -22.82 -23.19
CA ASP A 461 10.15 -23.43 -22.88
C ASP A 461 9.18 -22.49 -22.15
N GLY A 462 9.53 -21.21 -22.00
CA GLY A 462 8.74 -20.20 -21.30
C GLY A 462 8.78 -20.29 -19.77
N LYS A 463 9.49 -21.27 -19.18
CA LYS A 463 9.61 -21.38 -17.73
C LYS A 463 10.65 -20.40 -17.20
N MET A 464 10.39 -19.86 -16.01
CA MET A 464 11.35 -19.06 -15.27
C MET A 464 12.51 -19.94 -14.79
N ALA A 465 13.74 -19.50 -15.00
CA ALA A 465 14.94 -20.20 -14.52
C ALA A 465 15.07 -20.11 -13.00
N LYS A 466 15.63 -21.14 -12.36
CA LYS A 466 15.81 -21.23 -10.89
C LYS A 466 17.05 -22.04 -10.50
N ASN A 467 17.83 -21.54 -9.54
CA ASN A 467 19.07 -22.16 -9.03
C ASN A 467 20.10 -22.54 -10.12
N GLU A 468 20.09 -21.84 -11.26
CA GLU A 468 20.84 -22.24 -12.46
C GLU A 468 21.58 -21.07 -13.11
N TRP A 469 22.60 -21.41 -13.89
CA TRP A 469 23.32 -20.47 -14.75
C TRP A 469 22.53 -20.20 -16.03
N VAL A 470 22.38 -18.94 -16.39
CA VAL A 470 21.60 -18.48 -17.56
C VAL A 470 22.45 -17.62 -18.49
N ASP A 471 21.89 -17.29 -19.66
CA ASP A 471 22.46 -16.31 -20.61
C ASP A 471 23.95 -16.58 -20.94
N GLY A 472 24.22 -17.78 -21.47
CA GLY A 472 25.57 -18.25 -21.82
C GLY A 472 26.45 -18.61 -20.62
N GLY A 473 25.88 -18.76 -19.42
CA GLY A 473 26.64 -18.98 -18.19
C GLY A 473 27.24 -17.71 -17.60
N ARG A 474 26.71 -16.54 -18.01
CA ARG A 474 27.18 -15.22 -17.56
C ARG A 474 26.52 -14.73 -16.28
N TYR A 475 25.34 -15.25 -15.92
CA TYR A 475 24.57 -14.81 -14.76
C TYR A 475 23.95 -16.01 -14.03
N TYR A 476 23.77 -15.91 -12.72
CA TYR A 476 23.11 -16.94 -11.91
C TYR A 476 21.77 -16.45 -11.37
N VAL A 477 20.77 -17.33 -11.30
CA VAL A 477 19.47 -17.05 -10.67
C VAL A 477 19.22 -17.95 -9.46
N ASP A 478 18.59 -17.39 -8.42
CA ASP A 478 18.29 -18.10 -7.17
C ASP A 478 17.01 -18.98 -7.25
N SER A 479 16.54 -19.47 -6.10
CA SER A 479 15.36 -20.34 -5.96
C SER A 479 14.03 -19.61 -6.22
N GLU A 480 14.02 -18.29 -6.14
CA GLU A 480 12.90 -17.45 -6.57
C GLU A 480 12.98 -17.13 -8.07
N GLY A 481 14.15 -17.33 -8.68
CA GLY A 481 14.44 -17.04 -10.09
C GLY A 481 15.01 -15.64 -10.32
N LYS A 482 15.41 -14.94 -9.24
CA LYS A 482 15.98 -13.58 -9.30
C LYS A 482 17.47 -13.63 -9.63
N MET A 483 17.93 -12.66 -10.41
CA MET A 483 19.35 -12.43 -10.70
C MET A 483 20.12 -12.17 -9.40
N VAL A 484 21.12 -13.01 -9.16
CA VAL A 484 22.04 -12.92 -8.02
C VAL A 484 23.13 -11.87 -8.31
N ARG A 485 23.52 -11.09 -7.28
CA ARG A 485 24.50 -9.99 -7.33
C ARG A 485 25.30 -9.92 -6.01
N ASP A 486 26.54 -9.44 -6.07
CA ASP A 486 27.52 -9.28 -4.96
C ASP A 486 27.57 -10.47 -3.97
N LYS A 487 27.54 -11.70 -4.48
CA LYS A 487 27.70 -12.89 -3.63
C LYS A 487 28.28 -14.08 -4.36
N TRP A 488 28.80 -15.02 -3.58
CA TRP A 488 29.21 -16.33 -4.09
C TRP A 488 27.96 -17.19 -4.35
N VAL A 489 28.08 -18.09 -5.33
CA VAL A 489 27.00 -18.95 -5.81
C VAL A 489 27.50 -20.37 -6.03
N ASP A 490 26.56 -21.29 -6.27
CA ASP A 490 26.87 -22.67 -6.70
C ASP A 490 27.85 -23.38 -5.75
N GLY A 491 27.54 -23.37 -4.45
CA GLY A 491 28.36 -23.96 -3.39
C GLY A 491 29.65 -23.21 -3.06
N GLY A 492 29.78 -21.93 -3.45
CA GLY A 492 31.00 -21.15 -3.28
C GLY A 492 32.01 -21.34 -4.42
N ARG A 493 31.62 -21.99 -5.52
CA ARG A 493 32.51 -22.26 -6.67
C ARG A 493 32.77 -21.03 -7.53
N TYR A 494 31.82 -20.11 -7.60
CA TYR A 494 31.89 -18.90 -8.43
C TYR A 494 31.37 -17.67 -7.67
N TYR A 495 31.83 -16.49 -8.09
CA TYR A 495 31.39 -15.20 -7.60
C TYR A 495 30.68 -14.43 -8.72
N VAL A 496 29.58 -13.74 -8.40
CA VAL A 496 28.98 -12.76 -9.31
C VAL A 496 29.16 -11.35 -8.77
N GLY A 497 29.45 -10.41 -9.66
CA GLY A 497 29.69 -9.02 -9.32
C GLY A 497 28.42 -8.27 -8.91
N TYR A 498 28.55 -6.98 -8.66
CA TYR A 498 27.42 -6.09 -8.40
C TYR A 498 26.46 -5.98 -9.62
N ASP A 499 27.02 -6.12 -10.82
CA ASP A 499 26.30 -6.26 -12.09
C ASP A 499 25.48 -7.57 -12.20
N GLY A 500 25.83 -8.59 -11.40
CA GLY A 500 25.31 -9.96 -11.49
C GLY A 500 26.06 -10.84 -12.48
N VAL A 501 27.09 -10.31 -13.14
CA VAL A 501 27.92 -11.05 -14.09
C VAL A 501 28.89 -11.96 -13.33
N ARG A 502 29.07 -13.18 -13.83
CA ARG A 502 30.08 -14.15 -13.40
C ARG A 502 31.46 -13.55 -13.60
N GLN A 503 32.07 -13.11 -12.50
CA GLN A 503 33.40 -12.55 -12.55
C GLN A 503 34.43 -13.70 -12.68
N PRO A 504 35.60 -13.45 -13.30
CA PRO A 504 36.76 -14.30 -13.05
C PRO A 504 37.05 -14.34 -11.54
N LYS A 505 37.71 -15.40 -11.08
CA LYS A 505 38.04 -15.60 -9.66
C LYS A 505 38.68 -14.31 -9.09
N PRO A 506 38.11 -13.67 -8.05
CA PRO A 506 38.61 -12.38 -7.57
C PRO A 506 40.10 -12.41 -7.21
N ALA A 507 40.78 -11.28 -7.37
CA ALA A 507 42.21 -11.12 -7.05
C ALA A 507 42.54 -11.45 -5.57
N ASP A 508 41.53 -11.42 -4.70
CA ASP A 508 41.56 -11.89 -3.31
C ASP A 508 41.97 -13.37 -3.14
N GLY A 509 41.96 -14.15 -4.23
CA GLY A 509 42.39 -15.54 -4.26
C GLY A 509 41.26 -16.53 -4.08
N ASN A 510 41.37 -17.42 -3.09
CA ASN A 510 40.37 -18.44 -2.82
C ASN A 510 39.24 -17.91 -1.91
N GLN A 511 38.15 -18.68 -1.81
CA GLN A 511 36.99 -18.32 -0.97
C GLN A 511 37.35 -18.13 0.52
N TYR A 512 38.40 -18.81 1.00
CA TYR A 512 38.87 -18.74 2.39
C TYR A 512 39.45 -17.35 2.71
N ASN A 513 40.31 -16.81 1.85
CA ASN A 513 40.85 -15.45 1.99
C ASN A 513 39.77 -14.37 1.86
N ALA A 514 38.85 -14.54 0.90
CA ALA A 514 37.75 -13.60 0.69
C ALA A 514 36.77 -13.58 1.88
N ALA A 515 36.44 -14.74 2.44
CA ALA A 515 35.66 -14.87 3.66
C ALA A 515 36.38 -14.21 4.84
N LEU A 516 37.69 -14.46 5.02
CA LEU A 516 38.49 -13.86 6.09
C LEU A 516 38.56 -12.34 6.00
N ARG A 517 38.67 -11.75 4.80
CA ARG A 517 38.63 -10.28 4.64
C ARG A 517 37.26 -9.69 4.97
N ARG A 518 36.16 -10.32 4.51
CA ARG A 518 34.79 -9.90 4.85
C ARG A 518 34.54 -10.07 6.36
N ALA A 519 35.11 -11.11 6.99
CA ALA A 519 35.06 -11.34 8.44
C ALA A 519 35.77 -10.24 9.22
N LYS A 520 37.01 -9.89 8.84
CA LYS A 520 37.77 -8.77 9.43
C LYS A 520 37.02 -7.44 9.32
N SER A 521 36.37 -7.18 8.18
CA SER A 521 35.50 -6.01 8.01
C SER A 521 34.31 -6.04 8.96
N TYR A 522 33.50 -7.11 8.99
CA TYR A 522 32.35 -7.19 9.90
C TYR A 522 32.77 -7.07 11.37
N ASN A 523 33.92 -7.62 11.76
CA ASN A 523 34.41 -7.50 13.13
C ASN A 523 34.74 -6.05 13.51
N SER A 524 35.33 -5.27 12.59
CA SER A 524 35.82 -3.91 12.92
C SER A 524 34.74 -2.84 13.05
N TRP A 525 33.55 -3.02 12.47
CA TRP A 525 32.46 -2.03 12.57
C TRP A 525 31.15 -2.57 13.15
N ALA A 526 30.82 -3.85 12.99
CA ALA A 526 29.52 -4.38 13.41
C ALA A 526 29.51 -4.96 14.83
N ASN A 527 30.68 -5.30 15.38
CA ASN A 527 30.85 -5.97 16.68
C ASN A 527 29.98 -7.23 16.80
N MET A 528 30.07 -8.14 15.82
CA MET A 528 29.23 -9.35 15.75
C MET A 528 29.72 -10.47 16.69
N SER A 529 28.81 -11.33 17.13
CA SER A 529 29.17 -12.62 17.76
C SER A 529 29.72 -13.62 16.73
N LYS A 530 30.39 -14.68 17.21
CA LYS A 530 30.87 -15.79 16.36
C LYS A 530 29.76 -16.39 15.48
N LYS A 531 28.54 -16.54 16.03
CA LYS A 531 27.40 -17.09 15.28
C LYS A 531 26.76 -16.05 14.34
N ALA A 532 26.60 -14.80 14.76
CA ALA A 532 26.10 -13.75 13.89
C ALA A 532 26.99 -13.59 12.64
N LEU A 533 28.30 -13.65 12.84
CA LEU A 533 29.29 -13.60 11.76
C LEU A 533 29.24 -14.82 10.84
N TYR A 534 29.10 -16.04 11.40
CA TYR A 534 28.88 -17.27 10.61
C TYR A 534 27.65 -17.14 9.70
N ASP A 535 26.50 -16.82 10.28
CA ASP A 535 25.24 -16.66 9.56
C ASP A 535 25.36 -15.59 8.45
N GLN A 536 26.04 -14.48 8.74
CA GLN A 536 26.22 -13.37 7.81
C GLN A 536 27.14 -13.70 6.63
N LEU A 537 28.19 -14.50 6.84
CA LEU A 537 29.08 -14.95 5.76
C LEU A 537 28.43 -16.05 4.91
N MET A 538 27.68 -16.97 5.52
CA MET A 538 26.86 -17.94 4.78
C MET A 538 25.82 -17.24 3.88
N PHE A 539 25.23 -16.13 4.33
CA PHE A 539 24.32 -15.31 3.50
C PHE A 539 24.99 -14.71 2.25
N HIS A 540 26.28 -14.36 2.33
CA HIS A 540 27.09 -13.93 1.17
C HIS A 540 27.58 -15.10 0.29
N GLY A 541 27.08 -16.31 0.54
CA GLY A 541 27.29 -17.50 -0.29
C GLY A 541 28.65 -18.19 -0.13
N PHE A 542 29.47 -17.77 0.83
CA PHE A 542 30.70 -18.47 1.18
C PHE A 542 30.35 -19.90 1.65
N SER A 543 31.13 -20.90 1.22
CA SER A 543 30.91 -22.27 1.70
C SER A 543 31.24 -22.42 3.18
N SER A 544 30.60 -23.36 3.88
CA SER A 544 30.76 -23.56 5.33
C SER A 544 32.22 -23.72 5.77
N SER A 545 33.07 -24.35 4.95
CA SER A 545 34.51 -24.50 5.25
C SER A 545 35.31 -23.20 5.07
N ALA A 546 34.91 -22.34 4.13
CA ALA A 546 35.47 -20.99 4.00
C ALA A 546 35.02 -20.06 5.13
N VAL A 547 33.77 -20.17 5.57
CA VAL A 547 33.24 -19.43 6.73
C VAL A 547 33.92 -19.88 8.03
N GLN A 548 34.07 -21.19 8.24
CA GLN A 548 34.74 -21.75 9.41
C GLN A 548 36.21 -21.30 9.48
N TYR A 549 36.96 -21.47 8.38
CA TYR A 549 38.33 -20.96 8.27
C TYR A 549 38.42 -19.46 8.58
N ALA A 550 37.53 -18.64 8.00
CA ALA A 550 37.51 -17.20 8.21
C ALA A 550 37.29 -16.81 9.67
N ILE A 551 36.48 -17.58 10.40
CA ILE A 551 36.20 -17.39 11.83
C ILE A 551 37.40 -17.83 12.69
N ASP A 552 38.03 -18.95 12.34
CA ASP A 552 39.16 -19.51 13.09
C ASP A 552 40.46 -18.71 12.88
N HIS A 553 40.60 -18.01 11.75
CA HIS A 553 41.76 -17.15 11.43
C HIS A 553 41.48 -15.65 11.67
N LEU A 554 40.32 -15.29 12.22
CA LEU A 554 39.97 -13.89 12.53
C LEU A 554 40.63 -13.39 13.82
N ASN A 555 40.82 -14.27 14.81
CA ASN A 555 41.32 -13.96 16.16
C ASN A 555 40.54 -12.82 16.86
N ALA A 556 39.21 -12.80 16.69
CA ALA A 556 38.35 -11.81 17.34
C ALA A 556 38.09 -12.13 18.81
N ASP A 557 38.15 -11.10 19.66
CA ASP A 557 37.62 -11.14 21.02
C ASP A 557 36.11 -10.89 21.00
N TYR A 558 35.33 -11.98 21.05
CA TYR A 558 33.88 -11.91 21.07
C TYR A 558 33.29 -11.36 22.39
N LYS A 559 34.06 -11.35 23.50
CA LYS A 559 33.67 -10.69 24.75
C LYS A 559 33.81 -9.17 24.63
N ALA A 560 34.88 -8.69 24.01
CA ALA A 560 35.03 -7.28 23.65
C ALA A 560 33.94 -6.82 22.67
N ASN A 561 33.62 -7.63 21.64
CA ASN A 561 32.51 -7.35 20.72
C ASN A 561 31.17 -7.25 21.47
N ALA A 562 30.87 -8.18 22.39
CA ALA A 562 29.64 -8.15 23.19
C ALA A 562 29.54 -6.87 24.03
N LEU A 563 30.64 -6.46 24.67
CA LEU A 563 30.73 -5.22 25.45
C LEU A 563 30.57 -3.97 24.57
N ALA A 564 31.17 -3.94 23.39
CA ALA A 564 30.98 -2.86 22.41
C ALA A 564 29.51 -2.77 21.98
N LYS A 565 28.85 -3.91 21.69
CA LYS A 565 27.43 -3.96 21.32
C LYS A 565 26.49 -3.56 22.46
N ALA A 566 26.83 -3.92 23.70
CA ALA A 566 26.12 -3.47 24.90
C ALA A 566 26.16 -1.93 25.06
N ARG A 567 27.35 -1.33 24.85
CA ARG A 567 27.55 0.13 24.86
C ARG A 567 26.78 0.82 23.72
N GLU A 568 26.75 0.22 22.53
CA GLU A 568 25.96 0.69 21.38
C GLU A 568 24.45 0.72 21.69
N TYR A 569 23.88 -0.38 22.19
CA TYR A 569 22.46 -0.42 22.56
C TYR A 569 22.12 0.60 23.66
N ARG A 570 22.99 0.79 24.66
CA ARG A 570 22.79 1.78 25.73
C ARG A 570 22.90 3.24 25.24
N LYS A 571 23.62 3.50 24.14
CA LYS A 571 23.75 4.83 23.53
C LYS A 571 22.48 5.25 22.79
N TYR A 572 21.84 4.34 22.06
CA TYR A 572 20.69 4.66 21.21
C TYR A 572 19.32 4.33 21.83
N SER A 573 19.26 3.71 23.01
CA SER A 573 18.00 3.38 23.69
C SER A 573 18.14 3.45 25.21
N ASN A 574 17.10 3.98 25.90
CA ASN A 574 17.07 4.05 27.36
C ASN A 574 16.61 2.72 27.98
N ILE A 575 17.41 1.67 27.81
CA ILE A 575 17.06 0.29 28.16
C ILE A 575 17.89 -0.25 29.34
N SER A 576 17.39 -1.29 30.00
CA SER A 576 17.99 -1.87 31.21
C SER A 576 19.16 -2.83 30.91
N LYS A 577 19.98 -3.12 31.93
CA LYS A 577 21.02 -4.18 31.85
C LYS A 577 20.40 -5.54 31.44
N THR A 578 19.21 -5.88 31.95
CA THR A 578 18.47 -7.10 31.58
C THR A 578 18.08 -7.11 30.10
N GLU A 579 17.49 -6.03 29.59
CA GLU A 579 17.06 -5.96 28.19
C GLU A 579 18.26 -5.98 27.22
N ILE A 580 19.40 -5.40 27.62
CA ILE A 580 20.67 -5.52 26.89
C ILE A 580 21.13 -6.98 26.84
N TYR A 581 21.07 -7.71 27.95
CA TYR A 581 21.40 -9.15 27.99
C TYR A 581 20.50 -9.98 27.07
N ASP A 582 19.19 -9.73 27.10
CA ASP A 582 18.22 -10.41 26.23
C ASP A 582 18.47 -10.11 24.74
N ARG A 583 18.83 -8.86 24.40
CA ARG A 583 19.20 -8.46 23.03
C ARG A 583 20.53 -9.05 22.56
N LEU A 584 21.50 -9.24 23.46
CA LEU A 584 22.78 -9.90 23.17
C LEU A 584 22.62 -11.40 22.95
N THR A 585 21.89 -12.09 23.84
CA THR A 585 21.68 -13.55 23.78
C THR A 585 20.59 -13.96 22.79
N SER A 586 19.77 -13.02 22.30
CA SER A 586 18.73 -13.24 21.28
C SER A 586 19.24 -14.05 20.09
N SER A 587 18.55 -15.16 19.80
CA SER A 587 18.79 -16.04 18.65
C SER A 587 18.60 -15.37 17.29
N TRP A 588 17.97 -14.20 17.25
CA TRP A 588 17.73 -13.41 16.04
C TRP A 588 18.71 -12.24 15.89
N ILE A 589 19.04 -11.55 16.99
CA ILE A 589 19.77 -10.27 16.96
C ILE A 589 21.24 -10.47 17.32
N GLY A 590 21.62 -10.40 18.61
CA GLY A 590 23.03 -10.43 19.03
C GLY A 590 23.71 -11.79 18.83
N LYS A 591 22.99 -12.89 19.10
CA LYS A 591 23.50 -14.28 19.00
C LYS A 591 24.82 -14.52 19.76
N PHE A 592 25.10 -13.77 20.81
CA PHE A 592 26.24 -14.00 21.71
C PHE A 592 25.95 -15.18 22.64
N THR A 593 27.00 -15.82 23.16
CA THR A 593 26.82 -16.80 24.23
C THR A 593 26.40 -16.12 25.54
N LYS A 594 25.90 -16.89 26.51
CA LYS A 594 25.51 -16.34 27.82
C LYS A 594 26.72 -15.77 28.56
N GLU A 595 27.89 -16.38 28.37
CA GLU A 595 29.16 -16.01 28.99
C GLU A 595 29.70 -14.69 28.40
N GLU A 596 29.61 -14.53 27.07
CA GLU A 596 29.91 -13.28 26.36
C GLU A 596 28.98 -12.14 26.79
N ALA A 597 27.67 -12.42 26.89
CA ALA A 597 26.68 -11.44 27.31
C ALA A 597 26.80 -11.07 28.80
N ASN A 598 27.04 -12.04 29.69
CA ASN A 598 27.28 -11.79 31.12
C ASN A 598 28.52 -10.93 31.34
N TYR A 599 29.63 -11.24 30.65
CA TYR A 599 30.83 -10.40 30.66
C TYR A 599 30.52 -8.97 30.21
N ALA A 600 29.76 -8.81 29.11
CA ALA A 600 29.39 -7.50 28.60
C ALA A 600 28.55 -6.68 29.61
N ILE A 601 27.62 -7.29 30.33
CA ILE A 601 26.81 -6.61 31.36
C ILE A 601 27.65 -6.21 32.58
N GLN A 602 28.55 -7.08 33.03
CA GLN A 602 29.47 -6.79 34.14
C GLN A 602 30.37 -5.58 33.84
N HIS A 603 30.89 -5.49 32.60
CA HIS A 603 31.86 -4.47 32.19
C HIS A 603 31.22 -3.23 31.51
N LEU A 604 29.88 -3.16 31.46
CA LEU A 604 29.14 -2.05 30.87
C LEU A 604 29.28 -0.74 31.67
N GLY A 605 29.59 -0.86 32.96
CA GLY A 605 29.46 0.21 33.95
C GLY A 605 28.00 0.52 34.27
N ASP A 606 27.77 1.36 35.26
CA ASP A 606 26.47 1.97 35.51
C ASP A 606 26.29 3.24 34.66
N LYS A 607 25.19 3.97 34.86
CA LYS A 607 24.80 5.14 34.06
C LYS A 607 25.14 6.45 34.76
#